data_AF-A0A9D8HBG3-F1
#
_entry.id   AF-A0A9D8HBG3-F1
#
_cell.length_a   1.000
_cell.length_b   1.000
_cell.length_c   1.000
_cell.angle_alpha   90.00
_cell.angle_beta   90.00
_cell.angle_gamma   90.00
#
_symmetry.space_group_name_H-M   'P 1'
#
loop_
_entity.id
_entity.type
_entity.pdbx_description
1 polymer ?
#
loop_
_entity_poly.entity_id
_entity_poly.type
_entity_poly.pdbx_seq_one_letter_code
_entity_poly.pdbx_strand_id
1 'polypeptide(L)'
;MSLARRFAAATAVVVALCAMPATAAQADDNALRERAHARVAAIMDDAVDLGLFSRSQESYVIGAIIPGNTDPKDLPTRVEERTVDAFWAIVAEGAGLSVEQVQARLSYGSTLLRITGANSEDVRDRLYRWLSRPVVEALLERRISAEESTDLRDDIDRAVWRVMAQPGGGRDVILVPRRD
;
A
#
# COMPACT_ATOMS: atom_id res chain seq x y z
N MET A 1 -56.70 -57.22 3.27
CA MET A 1 -55.65 -57.65 2.33
C MET A 1 -54.67 -56.49 2.15
N SER A 2 -53.39 -56.80 2.24
CA SER A 2 -52.21 -55.92 2.17
C SER A 2 -51.94 -55.38 0.76
N LEU A 3 -51.21 -54.26 0.69
CA LEU A 3 -50.18 -53.82 -0.29
C LEU A 3 -50.44 -52.35 -0.74
N ALA A 4 -49.84 -51.34 -0.09
CA ALA A 4 -48.44 -50.91 -0.20
C ALA A 4 -48.08 -50.22 -1.54
N ARG A 5 -47.85 -48.91 -1.48
CA ARG A 5 -46.72 -48.11 -2.06
C ARG A 5 -47.19 -46.66 -2.25
N ARG A 6 -46.69 -45.72 -1.42
CA ARG A 6 -45.55 -44.79 -1.70
C ARG A 6 -45.88 -43.91 -2.91
N PHE A 7 -46.01 -42.58 -2.79
CA PHE A 7 -44.90 -41.66 -2.54
C PHE A 7 -45.35 -40.39 -1.80
N ALA A 8 -44.60 -40.04 -0.76
CA ALA A 8 -44.48 -38.68 -0.25
C ALA A 8 -43.24 -38.04 -0.91
N ALA A 9 -43.34 -36.79 -1.32
CA ALA A 9 -42.19 -35.96 -1.67
C ALA A 9 -42.43 -34.56 -1.11
N ALA A 10 -42.02 -34.38 0.15
CA ALA A 10 -41.79 -33.08 0.73
C ALA A 10 -40.38 -32.63 0.30
N THR A 11 -40.31 -31.67 -0.60
CA THR A 11 -39.03 -31.05 -0.96
C THR A 11 -38.83 -29.84 -0.06
N ALA A 12 -38.22 -30.06 1.11
CA ALA A 12 -37.65 -28.98 1.89
C ALA A 12 -36.39 -28.49 1.16
N VAL A 13 -36.49 -27.35 0.49
CA VAL A 13 -35.32 -26.63 -0.02
C VAL A 13 -34.65 -25.98 1.20
N VAL A 14 -33.66 -26.67 1.76
CA VAL A 14 -32.69 -26.06 2.66
C VAL A 14 -31.81 -25.16 1.81
N VAL A 15 -32.05 -23.85 1.87
CA VAL A 15 -31.09 -22.86 1.39
C VAL A 15 -29.89 -22.94 2.31
N ALA A 16 -28.90 -23.75 1.93
CA ALA A 16 -27.57 -23.68 2.48
C ALA A 16 -26.97 -22.34 2.03
N LEU A 17 -27.13 -21.31 2.88
CA LEU A 17 -26.22 -20.17 2.87
C LEU A 17 -24.83 -20.75 3.05
N CYS A 18 -24.05 -20.78 1.96
CA CYS A 18 -22.63 -21.06 2.02
C CYS A 18 -21.99 -19.99 2.92
N ALA A 19 -21.87 -20.31 4.21
CA ALA A 19 -20.93 -19.65 5.08
C ALA A 19 -19.54 -19.96 4.50
N MET A 20 -19.02 -19.05 3.67
CA MET A 20 -17.59 -18.98 3.41
C MET A 20 -16.90 -19.01 4.77
N PRO A 21 -15.90 -19.87 4.99
CA PRO A 21 -15.21 -19.89 6.27
C PRO A 21 -14.54 -18.52 6.43
N ALA A 22 -14.98 -17.75 7.42
CA ALA A 22 -14.47 -16.41 7.72
C ALA A 22 -12.94 -16.38 7.82
N THR A 23 -12.31 -17.52 8.12
CA THR A 23 -10.86 -17.72 8.17
C THR A 23 -10.14 -17.63 6.82
N ALA A 24 -10.76 -17.99 5.69
CA ALA A 24 -10.11 -17.92 4.38
C ALA A 24 -10.16 -16.52 3.78
N ALA A 25 -11.29 -15.82 3.95
CA ALA A 25 -11.43 -14.42 3.56
C ALA A 25 -10.49 -13.54 4.40
N GLN A 26 -10.50 -13.71 5.72
CA GLN A 26 -9.66 -12.92 6.62
C GLN A 26 -8.15 -13.18 6.46
N ALA A 27 -7.76 -14.37 5.98
CA ALA A 27 -6.36 -14.64 5.60
C ALA A 27 -5.95 -13.94 4.30
N ASP A 28 -6.85 -13.86 3.30
CA ASP A 28 -6.59 -13.11 2.05
C ASP A 28 -6.56 -11.60 2.30
N ASP A 29 -7.38 -11.11 3.24
CA ASP A 29 -7.44 -9.70 3.64
C ASP A 29 -6.16 -9.27 4.35
N ASN A 30 -5.68 -10.07 5.30
CA ASN A 30 -4.38 -9.83 5.95
C ASN A 30 -3.23 -9.88 4.94
N ALA A 31 -3.24 -10.85 4.02
CA ALA A 31 -2.23 -10.94 2.97
C ALA A 31 -2.28 -9.75 1.99
N LEU A 32 -3.45 -9.15 1.73
CA LEU A 32 -3.55 -7.93 0.92
C LEU A 32 -3.02 -6.71 1.67
N ARG A 33 -3.40 -6.55 2.93
CA ARG A 33 -2.92 -5.48 3.82
C ARG A 33 -1.39 -5.51 3.90
N GLU A 34 -0.84 -6.67 4.26
CA GLU A 34 0.61 -6.91 4.32
C GLU A 34 1.28 -6.58 2.99
N ARG A 35 0.75 -7.04 1.85
CA ARG A 35 1.33 -6.72 0.52
C ARG A 35 1.29 -5.23 0.17
N ALA A 36 0.21 -4.51 0.51
CA ALA A 36 0.11 -3.08 0.25
C ALA A 36 1.11 -2.29 1.11
N HIS A 37 1.22 -2.68 2.38
CA HIS A 37 2.12 -2.09 3.36
C HIS A 37 3.59 -2.39 3.03
N ALA A 38 3.89 -3.61 2.58
CA ALA A 38 5.23 -4.07 2.23
C ALA A 38 5.79 -3.32 1.01
N ARG A 39 4.94 -2.82 0.11
CA ARG A 39 5.38 -1.96 -1.00
C ARG A 39 5.92 -0.63 -0.53
N VAL A 40 5.27 -0.02 0.47
CA VAL A 40 5.80 1.21 1.07
C VAL A 40 7.07 0.91 1.84
N ALA A 41 7.10 -0.20 2.59
CA ALA A 41 8.28 -0.62 3.32
C ALA A 41 9.48 -0.82 2.38
N ALA A 42 9.29 -1.52 1.26
CA ALA A 42 10.32 -1.71 0.23
C ALA A 42 10.90 -0.41 -0.34
N ILE A 43 10.04 0.60 -0.58
CA ILE A 43 10.49 1.91 -1.04
C ILE A 43 11.38 2.58 0.03
N MET A 44 11.01 2.47 1.30
CA MET A 44 11.77 3.09 2.39
C MET A 44 13.08 2.34 2.70
N ASP A 45 13.07 1.01 2.67
CA ASP A 45 14.25 0.17 2.89
C ASP A 45 15.32 0.46 1.83
N ASP A 46 14.95 0.45 0.53
CA ASP A 46 15.84 0.86 -0.57
C ASP A 46 16.39 2.28 -0.36
N ALA A 47 15.53 3.23 -0.02
CA ALA A 47 15.95 4.61 0.17
C ALA A 47 16.86 4.80 1.41
N VAL A 48 16.73 3.97 2.44
CA VAL A 48 17.65 3.93 3.59
C VAL A 48 18.98 3.31 3.19
N ASP A 49 18.97 2.21 2.45
CA ASP A 49 20.18 1.54 1.96
C ASP A 49 21.00 2.43 1.02
N LEU A 50 20.32 3.26 0.22
CA LEU A 50 20.95 4.29 -0.62
C LEU A 50 21.39 5.54 0.17
N GLY A 51 21.12 5.61 1.47
CA GLY A 51 21.45 6.75 2.33
C GLY A 51 20.61 8.01 2.05
N LEU A 52 19.48 7.85 1.36
CA LEU A 52 18.56 8.94 1.01
C LEU A 52 17.67 9.32 2.19
N PHE A 53 17.29 8.35 3.02
CA PHE A 53 16.57 8.57 4.28
C PHE A 53 17.30 7.90 5.45
N SER A 54 16.99 8.32 6.68
CA SER A 54 17.43 7.64 7.90
C SER A 54 16.44 6.56 8.32
N ARG A 55 16.90 5.60 9.14
CA ARG A 55 16.03 4.56 9.74
C ARG A 55 14.90 5.14 10.60
N SER A 56 15.09 6.32 11.20
CA SER A 56 14.04 7.00 11.96
C SER A 56 12.96 7.56 11.02
N GLN A 57 13.33 8.04 9.83
CA GLN A 57 12.40 8.48 8.80
C GLN A 57 11.64 7.31 8.18
N GLU A 58 12.30 6.18 7.93
CA GLU A 58 11.65 4.92 7.59
C GLU A 58 10.62 4.52 8.65
N SER A 59 11.02 4.46 9.92
CA SER A 59 10.10 4.11 11.02
C SER A 59 8.92 5.08 11.11
N TYR A 60 9.15 6.37 10.86
CA TYR A 60 8.09 7.37 10.83
C TYR A 60 7.13 7.18 9.65
N VAL A 61 7.64 6.88 8.45
CA VAL A 61 6.81 6.62 7.27
C VAL A 61 6.02 5.33 7.47
N ILE A 62 6.67 4.23 7.83
CA ILE A 62 6.05 2.92 8.04
C ILE A 62 5.05 2.98 9.21
N GLY A 63 5.33 3.79 10.24
CA GLY A 63 4.37 4.05 11.31
C GLY A 63 3.08 4.78 10.87
N ALA A 64 2.92 5.13 9.59
CA ALA A 64 1.63 5.59 9.04
C ALA A 64 0.66 4.44 8.76
N ILE A 65 1.17 3.21 8.84
CA ILE A 65 0.57 2.02 8.27
C ILE A 65 0.30 1.02 9.42
N ILE A 66 -0.96 0.57 9.59
CA ILE A 66 -1.41 -0.20 10.76
C ILE A 66 -1.88 -1.61 10.37
N PRO A 67 -1.49 -2.70 11.08
CA PRO A 67 -0.71 -2.72 12.32
C PRO A 67 0.72 -3.25 12.13
N GLY A 68 1.69 -2.33 12.10
CA GLY A 68 2.97 -2.40 12.83
C GLY A 68 4.01 -3.49 12.51
N ASN A 69 3.70 -4.52 11.72
CA ASN A 69 4.58 -5.68 11.52
C ASN A 69 4.69 -6.07 10.03
N THR A 70 4.99 -5.13 9.13
CA THR A 70 5.21 -5.47 7.73
C THR A 70 6.68 -5.26 7.37
N ASP A 71 7.34 -6.33 6.96
CA ASP A 71 8.74 -6.34 6.51
C ASP A 71 8.75 -6.28 4.97
N PRO A 72 9.63 -5.49 4.32
CA PRO A 72 9.82 -5.53 2.87
C PRO A 72 9.92 -6.96 2.30
N LYS A 73 10.50 -7.89 3.07
CA LYS A 73 10.64 -9.33 2.73
C LYS A 73 9.32 -10.08 2.55
N ASP A 74 8.20 -9.47 2.91
CA ASP A 74 6.86 -10.00 2.66
C ASP A 74 6.48 -9.85 1.16
N LEU A 75 7.28 -9.14 0.36
CA LEU A 75 7.18 -9.12 -1.10
C LEU A 75 8.13 -10.12 -1.76
N PRO A 76 7.73 -10.73 -2.89
CA PRO A 76 8.69 -11.36 -3.78
C PRO A 76 9.71 -10.33 -4.29
N THR A 77 11.00 -10.65 -4.29
CA THR A 77 12.09 -9.73 -4.70
C THR A 77 11.84 -9.03 -6.03
N ARG A 78 11.32 -9.74 -7.05
CA ARG A 78 10.97 -9.12 -8.34
C ARG A 78 9.87 -8.06 -8.25
N VAL A 79 8.94 -8.22 -7.31
CA VAL A 79 7.86 -7.25 -7.06
C VAL A 79 8.41 -6.06 -6.29
N GLU A 80 9.30 -6.31 -5.34
CA GLU A 80 10.04 -5.30 -4.59
C GLU A 80 10.84 -4.38 -5.54
N GLU A 81 11.74 -4.95 -6.36
CA GLU A 81 12.54 -4.24 -7.37
C GLU A 81 11.65 -3.38 -8.29
N ARG A 82 10.59 -3.98 -8.85
CA ARG A 82 9.64 -3.27 -9.72
C ARG A 82 8.89 -2.16 -9.00
N THR A 83 8.65 -2.31 -7.70
CA THR A 83 7.96 -1.31 -6.88
C THR A 83 8.88 -0.11 -6.66
N VAL A 84 10.12 -0.37 -6.26
CA VAL A 84 11.17 0.65 -6.08
C VAL A 84 11.42 1.41 -7.39
N ASP A 85 11.65 0.70 -8.50
CA ASP A 85 11.89 1.30 -9.81
C ASP A 85 10.72 2.21 -10.25
N ALA A 86 9.49 1.73 -10.09
CA ALA A 86 8.30 2.48 -10.46
C ALA A 86 8.11 3.74 -9.60
N PHE A 87 8.39 3.64 -8.30
CA PHE A 87 8.34 4.79 -7.39
C PHE A 87 9.30 5.90 -7.86
N TRP A 88 10.57 5.57 -8.06
CA TRP A 88 11.57 6.54 -8.48
C TRP A 88 11.28 7.10 -9.88
N ALA A 89 10.79 6.27 -10.81
CA ALA A 89 10.38 6.72 -12.14
C ALA A 89 9.23 7.74 -12.09
N ILE A 90 8.19 7.50 -11.27
CA ILE A 90 7.06 8.44 -11.12
C ILE A 90 7.54 9.79 -10.59
N VAL A 91 8.41 9.79 -9.58
CA VAL A 91 8.95 11.01 -8.98
C VAL A 91 9.84 11.76 -9.98
N ALA A 92 10.73 11.05 -10.67
CA ALA A 92 11.65 11.62 -11.65
C ALA A 92 10.90 12.25 -12.83
N GLU A 93 9.92 11.54 -13.39
CA GLU A 93 9.07 12.04 -14.47
C GLU A 93 8.34 13.33 -14.05
N GLY A 94 7.72 13.35 -12.88
CA GLY A 94 7.01 14.52 -12.38
C GLY A 94 7.93 15.70 -12.02
N ALA A 95 9.18 15.44 -11.65
CA ALA A 95 10.19 16.47 -11.43
C ALA A 95 10.82 17.00 -12.73
N GLY A 96 10.66 16.29 -13.85
CA GLY A 96 11.38 16.58 -15.10
C GLY A 96 12.90 16.36 -14.96
N LEU A 97 13.30 15.38 -14.15
CA LEU A 97 14.69 15.06 -13.82
C LEU A 97 14.98 13.58 -14.09
N SER A 98 16.27 13.20 -14.10
CA SER A 98 16.64 11.79 -14.00
C SER A 98 16.47 11.27 -12.56
N VAL A 99 16.38 9.95 -12.39
CA VAL A 99 16.32 9.32 -11.05
C VAL A 99 17.55 9.70 -10.22
N GLU A 100 18.74 9.68 -10.83
CA GLU A 100 19.98 10.03 -10.15
C GLU A 100 19.99 11.49 -9.68
N GLN A 101 19.40 12.40 -10.48
CA GLN A 101 19.27 13.81 -10.10
C GLN A 101 18.28 14.00 -8.94
N VAL A 102 17.17 13.25 -8.93
CA VAL A 102 16.22 13.25 -7.80
C VAL A 102 16.92 12.74 -6.54
N GLN A 103 17.55 11.57 -6.61
CA GLN A 103 18.24 10.94 -5.48
C GLN A 103 19.39 11.82 -4.98
N ALA A 104 20.19 12.42 -5.86
CA ALA A 104 21.23 13.36 -5.46
C ALA A 104 20.67 14.60 -4.76
N ARG A 105 19.59 15.19 -5.26
CA ARG A 105 18.94 16.33 -4.57
C ARG A 105 18.39 15.91 -3.21
N LEU A 106 17.81 14.72 -3.12
CA LEU A 106 17.27 14.17 -1.89
C LEU A 106 18.39 13.94 -0.87
N SER A 107 19.52 13.36 -1.27
CA SER A 107 20.68 13.15 -0.39
C SER A 107 21.31 14.45 0.14
N TYR A 108 21.18 15.57 -0.58
CA TYR A 108 21.53 16.91 -0.07
C TYR A 108 20.50 17.54 0.88
N GLY A 109 19.46 16.80 1.28
CA GLY A 109 18.45 17.27 2.23
C GLY A 109 17.27 18.00 1.61
N SER A 110 17.03 17.85 0.30
CA SER A 110 15.75 18.26 -0.29
C SER A 110 14.61 17.37 0.21
N THR A 111 13.37 17.84 0.09
CA THR A 111 12.18 16.96 0.17
C THR A 111 11.74 16.61 -1.25
N LEU A 112 10.99 15.52 -1.44
CA LEU A 112 10.43 15.24 -2.77
C LEU A 112 9.44 16.33 -3.17
N LEU A 113 8.66 16.88 -2.23
CA LEU A 113 7.79 18.04 -2.47
C LEU A 113 8.56 19.20 -3.12
N ARG A 114 9.75 19.51 -2.59
CA ARG A 114 10.60 20.58 -3.13
C ARG A 114 11.21 20.21 -4.48
N ILE A 115 11.58 18.95 -4.68
CA ILE A 115 12.17 18.47 -5.94
C ILE A 115 11.13 18.55 -7.07
N THR A 116 9.90 18.12 -6.82
CA THR A 116 8.81 18.12 -7.81
C THR A 116 8.17 19.50 -7.99
N GLY A 117 8.34 20.41 -7.03
CA GLY A 117 7.88 21.80 -7.14
C GLY A 117 6.38 21.91 -7.41
N ALA A 118 6.02 22.62 -8.48
CA ALA A 118 4.62 22.83 -8.87
C ALA A 118 3.87 21.52 -9.21
N ASN A 119 4.59 20.46 -9.59
CA ASN A 119 4.00 19.16 -9.92
C ASN A 119 3.86 18.24 -8.70
N SER A 120 4.15 18.73 -7.50
CA SER A 120 4.13 17.91 -6.27
C SER A 120 2.78 17.26 -5.99
N GLU A 121 1.68 17.97 -6.22
CA GLU A 121 0.34 17.41 -6.04
C GLU A 121 0.03 16.30 -7.07
N ASP A 122 0.37 16.52 -8.34
CA ASP A 122 0.20 15.53 -9.40
C ASP A 122 1.02 14.25 -9.15
N VAL A 123 2.27 14.41 -8.67
CA VAL A 123 3.12 13.28 -8.30
C VAL A 123 2.53 12.52 -7.11
N ARG A 124 2.10 13.23 -6.07
CA ARG A 124 1.44 12.62 -4.90
C ARG A 124 0.23 11.80 -5.31
N ASP A 125 -0.65 12.40 -6.11
CA ASP A 125 -1.87 11.77 -6.60
C ASP A 125 -1.57 10.53 -7.46
N ARG A 126 -0.53 10.60 -8.30
CA ARG A 126 -0.10 9.47 -9.13
C ARG A 126 0.47 8.33 -8.29
N LEU A 127 1.31 8.63 -7.30
CA LEU A 127 1.85 7.66 -6.34
C LEU A 127 0.72 6.99 -5.54
N TYR A 128 -0.21 7.79 -5.01
CA TYR A 128 -1.37 7.30 -4.29
C TYR A 128 -2.22 6.34 -5.14
N ARG A 129 -2.58 6.73 -6.37
CA ARG A 129 -3.39 5.89 -7.26
C ARG A 129 -2.67 4.61 -7.64
N TRP A 130 -1.37 4.69 -7.91
CA TRP A 130 -0.55 3.54 -8.27
C TRP A 130 -0.43 2.53 -7.11
N LEU A 131 -0.13 3.01 -5.89
CA LEU A 131 -0.04 2.16 -4.69
C LEU A 131 -1.40 1.59 -4.28
N SER A 132 -2.48 2.37 -4.43
CA SER A 132 -3.84 1.96 -4.06
C SER A 132 -4.49 1.01 -5.06
N ARG A 133 -3.92 0.82 -6.26
CA ARG A 133 -4.52 0.01 -7.32
C ARG A 133 -4.89 -1.43 -6.89
N PRO A 134 -4.03 -2.20 -6.20
CA PRO A 134 -4.39 -3.54 -5.73
C PRO A 134 -5.53 -3.55 -4.72
N VAL A 135 -5.64 -2.49 -3.90
CA VAL A 135 -6.73 -2.32 -2.93
C VAL A 135 -8.06 -2.10 -3.66
N VAL A 136 -8.06 -1.24 -4.68
CA VAL A 136 -9.25 -1.00 -5.51
C VAL A 136 -9.66 -2.26 -6.27
N GLU A 137 -8.70 -2.99 -6.85
CA GLU A 137 -8.96 -4.27 -7.52
C GLU A 137 -9.59 -5.29 -6.55
N ALA A 138 -9.07 -5.40 -5.32
CA ALA A 138 -9.65 -6.28 -4.30
C ALA A 138 -11.06 -5.87 -3.86
N LEU A 139 -11.35 -4.58 -3.76
CA LEU A 139 -12.69 -4.08 -3.47
C LEU A 139 -13.68 -4.45 -4.59
N LEU A 140 -13.28 -4.26 -5.85
CA LEU A 140 -14.12 -4.59 -7.01
C LEU A 140 -14.39 -6.09 -7.12
N GLU A 141 -13.40 -6.91 -6.76
CA GLU A 141 -13.51 -8.37 -6.67
C GLU A 141 -14.24 -8.84 -5.41
N ARG A 142 -14.67 -7.92 -4.53
CA ARG A 142 -15.34 -8.18 -3.25
C ARG A 142 -14.52 -9.06 -2.31
N ARG A 143 -13.19 -8.99 -2.40
CA ARG A 143 -12.28 -9.67 -1.48
C ARG A 143 -12.21 -8.93 -0.15
N ILE A 144 -12.18 -7.59 -0.19
CA ILE A 144 -12.26 -6.72 0.99
C ILE A 144 -13.56 -5.92 1.05
N SER A 145 -13.88 -5.43 2.25
CA SER A 145 -14.99 -4.50 2.47
C SER A 145 -14.66 -3.06 2.02
N ALA A 146 -15.70 -2.22 1.92
CA ALA A 146 -15.53 -0.80 1.62
C ALA A 146 -14.82 -0.03 2.75
N GLU A 147 -15.04 -0.43 4.00
CA GLU A 147 -14.37 0.13 5.18
C GLU A 147 -12.87 -0.18 5.13
N GLU A 148 -12.49 -1.45 4.94
CA GLU A 148 -11.09 -1.86 4.82
C GLU A 148 -10.40 -1.20 3.63
N SER A 149 -11.09 -1.09 2.49
CA SER A 149 -10.54 -0.36 1.34
C SER A 149 -10.29 1.11 1.66
N THR A 150 -11.11 1.73 2.50
CA THR A 150 -10.96 3.13 2.91
C THR A 150 -9.75 3.27 3.83
N ASP A 151 -9.66 2.43 4.86
CA ASP A 151 -8.54 2.43 5.80
C ASP A 151 -7.19 2.21 5.11
N LEU A 152 -7.12 1.21 4.21
CA LEU A 152 -5.89 0.91 3.46
C LEU A 152 -5.47 2.07 2.56
N ARG A 153 -6.43 2.75 1.95
CA ARG A 153 -6.15 3.91 1.10
C ARG A 153 -5.71 5.11 1.93
N ASP A 154 -6.28 5.31 3.10
CA ASP A 154 -5.86 6.36 4.03
C ASP A 154 -4.45 6.10 4.58
N ASP A 155 -4.10 4.85 4.89
CA ASP A 155 -2.73 4.43 5.22
C ASP A 155 -1.74 4.78 4.11
N ILE A 156 -2.07 4.41 2.87
CA ILE A 156 -1.24 4.69 1.69
C ILE A 156 -1.08 6.20 1.49
N ASP A 157 -2.15 6.98 1.58
CA ASP A 157 -2.08 8.43 1.40
C ASP A 157 -1.21 9.09 2.47
N ARG A 158 -1.37 8.69 3.74
CA ARG A 158 -0.52 9.17 4.84
C ARG A 158 0.94 8.81 4.62
N ALA A 159 1.23 7.59 4.17
CA ALA A 159 2.58 7.16 3.88
C ALA A 159 3.20 7.97 2.74
N VAL A 160 2.50 8.11 1.61
CA VAL A 160 2.95 8.92 0.47
C VAL A 160 3.24 10.35 0.91
N TRP A 161 2.34 10.97 1.68
CA TRP A 161 2.57 12.30 2.23
C TRP A 161 3.85 12.37 3.06
N ARG A 162 4.04 11.43 4.00
CA ARG A 162 5.24 11.40 4.86
C ARG A 162 6.51 11.26 4.04
N VAL A 163 6.55 10.31 3.10
CA VAL A 163 7.71 10.12 2.19
C VAL A 163 8.02 11.40 1.43
N MET A 164 7.00 12.04 0.87
CA MET A 164 7.22 13.23 0.05
C MET A 164 7.72 14.43 0.87
N ALA A 165 7.28 14.54 2.12
CA ALA A 165 7.54 15.67 2.98
C ALA A 165 8.83 15.56 3.79
N GLN A 166 9.39 14.36 3.97
CA GLN A 166 10.65 14.19 4.70
C GLN A 166 11.84 14.76 3.92
N PRO A 167 12.78 15.45 4.59
CA PRO A 167 14.04 15.83 3.97
C PRO A 167 14.98 14.62 3.89
N GLY A 168 15.67 14.43 2.78
CA GLY A 168 16.63 13.33 2.68
C GLY A 168 17.98 13.61 3.37
N GLY A 169 18.96 12.76 3.09
CA GLY A 169 20.34 12.89 3.58
C GLY A 169 20.52 12.49 5.03
N GLY A 170 19.75 11.50 5.51
CA GLY A 170 19.89 10.95 6.86
C GLY A 170 19.55 11.93 7.99
N ARG A 171 18.73 12.95 7.70
CA ARG A 171 18.32 13.98 8.68
C ARG A 171 17.29 13.44 9.67
N ASP A 172 17.04 14.23 10.71
CA ASP A 172 15.97 13.97 11.68
C ASP A 172 14.59 14.03 11.02
N VAL A 173 13.64 13.33 11.63
CA VAL A 173 12.23 13.35 11.23
C VAL A 173 11.66 14.76 11.40
N ILE A 174 10.98 15.25 10.37
CA ILE A 174 10.17 16.45 10.47
C ILE A 174 8.70 16.05 10.52
N LEU A 175 8.02 16.44 11.59
CA LEU A 175 6.57 16.32 11.70
C LEU A 175 5.92 17.37 10.79
N VAL A 176 5.45 16.93 9.63
CA VAL A 176 4.76 17.80 8.67
C VAL A 176 3.25 17.55 8.78
N PRO A 177 2.47 18.53 9.27
CA PRO A 177 1.02 18.43 9.28
C PRO A 177 0.51 18.22 7.86
N ARG A 178 -0.44 17.29 7.67
CA ARG A 178 -1.17 17.21 6.40
C ARG A 178 -1.94 18.52 6.25
N ARG A 179 -1.87 19.15 5.07
CA ARG A 179 -2.77 20.27 4.76
C ARG A 179 -4.11 19.67 4.38
N ASP A 180 -5.14 20.00 5.14
CA ASP A 180 -6.53 19.64 4.89
C ASP A 180 -7.11 20.46 3.72
#